data_AF-A0A3D6CDU1-F1
#
_entry.id   AF-A0A3D6CDU1-F1
#
_cell.length_a   1.000
_cell.length_b   1.000
_cell.length_c   1.000
_cell.angle_alpha   90.00
_cell.angle_beta   90.00
_cell.angle_gamma   90.00
#
_symmetry.space_group_name_H-M   'P 1'
#
loop_
_entity.id
_entity.type
_entity.pdbx_description
1 polymer ?
#
loop_
_entity_poly.entity_id
_entity_poly.type
_entity_poly.pdbx_seq_one_letter_code
_entity_poly.pdbx_strand_id
1 'polypeptide(L)'
;MMRKINLFSAFVLACIVTSISASGQHAQPYTNVDQYAINLGALADKNVAQIADSLGRPFEDKKMKARAYFTWIAHFIALDGKAIRANDQKKTKPEDVVLNRKTTPLGFAQLFQEMCSMGNIRCLVVDGFVKNNTDDIANPADEPNHSWNVVQLGQSPDEWYYVDAAKASGQLDKKMIQFSPNFTSAYFFAERSIFNLDHFPDNKAWQLGDGPKGLKDFYALPVISYAAYEIGLKKPQPILGMIRSSIKNKVEFSFNYINYTEIKGINLIIGEGSRQLKPEPMNFTDNAGTIRFGYQFKREDTYPVKIEVDGKTVLQYIVEVSE
;
A
#
# COMPACT_ATOMS: atom_id res chain seq x y z
N MET A 1 -62.62 -52.03 -22.19
CA MET A 1 -61.54 -51.21 -22.79
C MET A 1 -60.42 -51.11 -21.76
N MET A 2 -59.25 -51.65 -22.10
CA MET A 2 -58.23 -52.14 -21.16
C MET A 2 -57.50 -51.04 -20.38
N ARG A 3 -57.30 -51.32 -19.08
CA ARG A 3 -56.34 -50.64 -18.19
C ARG A 3 -54.91 -50.89 -18.67
N LYS A 4 -54.06 -49.85 -18.63
CA LYS A 4 -52.60 -50.00 -18.64
C LYS A 4 -52.04 -49.35 -17.39
N ILE A 5 -51.55 -50.19 -16.49
CA ILE A 5 -50.50 -49.89 -15.52
C ILE A 5 -49.26 -50.58 -16.08
N ASN A 6 -48.12 -49.88 -16.15
CA ASN A 6 -46.81 -50.52 -16.01
C ASN A 6 -45.76 -49.51 -15.52
N LEU A 7 -45.06 -49.97 -14.49
CA LEU A 7 -43.98 -49.36 -13.72
C LEU A 7 -42.64 -49.33 -14.49
N PHE A 8 -41.66 -48.66 -13.84
CA PHE A 8 -40.21 -48.85 -13.88
C PHE A 8 -39.39 -47.95 -14.83
N SER A 9 -38.82 -46.88 -14.30
CA SER A 9 -37.42 -46.87 -13.80
C SER A 9 -36.96 -45.45 -13.53
N ALA A 10 -36.74 -45.11 -12.25
CA ALA A 10 -36.06 -43.88 -11.87
C ALA A 10 -34.54 -44.12 -11.97
N PHE A 11 -33.92 -43.57 -13.02
CA PHE A 11 -32.46 -43.47 -13.10
C PHE A 11 -32.05 -42.19 -12.39
N VAL A 12 -31.61 -42.30 -11.13
CA VAL A 12 -30.94 -41.20 -10.43
C VAL A 12 -29.51 -41.14 -10.95
N LEU A 13 -29.26 -40.22 -11.89
CA LEU A 13 -27.92 -39.90 -12.35
C LEU A 13 -27.22 -39.09 -11.24
N ALA A 14 -26.42 -39.77 -10.42
CA ALA A 14 -25.54 -39.11 -9.46
C ALA A 14 -24.41 -38.41 -10.21
N CYS A 15 -24.60 -37.14 -10.55
CA CYS A 15 -23.50 -36.26 -10.96
C CYS A 15 -22.59 -36.03 -9.74
N ILE A 16 -21.53 -36.82 -9.63
CA ILE A 16 -20.41 -36.52 -8.75
C ILE A 16 -19.70 -35.31 -9.35
N VAL A 17 -20.08 -34.11 -8.91
CA VAL A 17 -19.32 -32.90 -9.18
C VAL A 17 -18.11 -32.96 -8.27
N THR A 18 -17.00 -33.50 -8.79
CA THR A 18 -15.70 -33.30 -8.17
C THR A 18 -15.34 -31.83 -8.36
N SER A 19 -15.65 -31.02 -7.35
CA SER A 19 -15.12 -29.67 -7.21
C SER A 19 -13.60 -29.78 -7.04
N ILE A 20 -12.88 -29.71 -8.15
CA ILE A 20 -11.46 -29.40 -8.14
C ILE A 20 -11.38 -27.95 -7.67
N SER A 21 -11.12 -27.75 -6.37
CA SER A 21 -10.69 -26.46 -5.86
C SER A 21 -9.34 -26.18 -6.47
N ALA A 22 -9.33 -25.50 -7.62
CA ALA A 22 -8.14 -24.85 -8.12
C ALA A 22 -7.74 -23.81 -7.07
N SER A 23 -6.72 -24.13 -6.27
CA SER A 23 -5.95 -23.14 -5.53
C SER A 23 -5.23 -22.27 -6.57
N GLY A 24 -5.98 -21.33 -7.15
CA GLY A 24 -5.44 -20.34 -8.05
C GLY A 24 -4.42 -19.52 -7.27
N GLN A 25 -3.13 -19.72 -7.58
CA GLN A 25 -2.16 -18.65 -7.40
C GLN A 25 -2.76 -17.44 -8.11
N HIS A 26 -3.12 -16.39 -7.37
CA HIS A 26 -3.58 -15.14 -7.93
C HIS A 26 -2.45 -14.59 -8.82
N ALA A 27 -2.52 -14.85 -10.12
CA ALA A 27 -1.64 -14.23 -11.09
C ALA A 27 -1.82 -12.72 -10.95
N GLN A 28 -0.73 -12.01 -10.65
CA GLN A 28 -0.76 -10.56 -10.55
C GLN A 28 -1.23 -10.01 -11.91
N PRO A 29 -2.31 -9.21 -11.96
CA PRO A 29 -3.05 -8.90 -13.20
C PRO A 29 -2.23 -8.10 -14.23
N TYR A 30 -1.02 -7.66 -13.87
CA TYR A 30 -0.16 -6.79 -14.67
C TYR A 30 1.19 -7.41 -15.03
N THR A 31 1.43 -8.70 -14.72
CA THR A 31 2.75 -9.35 -14.87
C THR A 31 3.40 -9.12 -16.24
N ASN A 32 2.63 -9.23 -17.33
CA ASN A 32 3.16 -9.04 -18.69
C ASN A 32 3.56 -7.59 -18.98
N VAL A 33 2.77 -6.62 -18.50
CA VAL A 33 3.06 -5.19 -18.66
C VAL A 33 4.30 -4.82 -17.85
N ASP A 34 4.41 -5.35 -16.64
CA ASP A 34 5.55 -5.12 -15.77
C ASP A 34 6.83 -5.65 -16.38
N GLN A 35 6.81 -6.90 -16.83
CA GLN A 35 7.97 -7.52 -17.46
C GLN A 35 8.38 -6.77 -18.72
N TYR A 36 7.43 -6.31 -19.54
CA TYR A 36 7.72 -5.48 -20.70
C TYR A 36 8.44 -4.18 -20.30
N ALA A 37 7.89 -3.42 -19.35
CA ALA A 37 8.47 -2.15 -18.88
C ALA A 37 9.87 -2.33 -18.28
N ILE A 38 10.07 -3.39 -17.50
CA ILE A 38 11.37 -3.73 -16.91
C ILE A 38 12.39 -4.12 -17.99
N ASN A 39 11.97 -4.92 -18.99
CA ASN A 39 12.86 -5.40 -20.06
C ASN A 39 13.35 -4.29 -21.00
N LEU A 40 12.62 -3.18 -21.12
CA LEU A 40 13.12 -2.00 -21.84
C LEU A 40 14.34 -1.35 -21.16
N GLY A 41 14.54 -1.64 -19.86
CA GLY A 41 15.64 -1.11 -19.08
C GLY A 41 15.51 0.38 -18.78
N ALA A 42 16.62 0.99 -18.38
CA ALA A 42 16.64 2.37 -17.93
C ALA A 42 16.41 3.41 -19.04
N LEU A 43 16.53 3.03 -20.33
CA LEU A 43 16.39 3.96 -21.47
C LEU A 43 17.21 5.24 -21.27
N ALA A 44 18.50 5.08 -20.93
CA ALA A 44 19.36 6.17 -20.45
C ALA A 44 19.66 7.25 -21.51
N ASP A 45 19.52 6.93 -22.79
CA ASP A 45 19.72 7.81 -23.94
C ASP A 45 18.43 8.51 -24.41
N LYS A 46 17.31 8.30 -23.71
CA LYS A 46 15.99 8.79 -24.11
C LYS A 46 15.52 9.95 -23.23
N ASN A 47 14.79 10.87 -23.84
CA ASN A 47 14.05 11.90 -23.11
C ASN A 47 12.69 11.38 -22.60
N VAL A 48 11.98 12.18 -21.79
CA VAL A 48 10.69 11.82 -21.18
C VAL A 48 9.68 11.32 -22.24
N ALA A 49 9.54 12.02 -23.36
CA ALA A 49 8.59 11.68 -24.41
C ALA A 49 8.92 10.35 -25.10
N GLN A 50 10.19 10.09 -25.40
CA GLN A 50 10.65 8.84 -25.99
C GLN A 50 10.47 7.66 -25.03
N ILE A 51 10.68 7.87 -23.73
CA ILE A 51 10.44 6.85 -22.70
C ILE A 51 8.95 6.53 -22.61
N ALA A 52 8.10 7.55 -22.49
CA ALA A 52 6.64 7.38 -22.42
C ALA A 52 6.10 6.66 -23.66
N ASP A 53 6.54 7.05 -24.86
CA ASP A 53 6.16 6.39 -26.11
C ASP A 53 6.64 4.93 -26.17
N SER A 54 7.88 4.63 -25.77
CA SER A 54 8.41 3.26 -25.73
C SER A 54 7.62 2.35 -24.78
N LEU A 55 7.20 2.90 -23.64
CA LEU A 55 6.40 2.19 -22.63
C LEU A 55 4.94 2.02 -23.05
N GLY A 56 4.33 3.05 -23.62
CA GLY A 56 2.89 3.12 -23.86
C GLY A 56 2.43 2.59 -25.22
N ARG A 57 3.29 2.64 -26.26
CA ARG A 57 2.93 2.26 -27.64
C ARG A 57 2.33 0.86 -27.78
N PRO A 58 2.81 -0.20 -27.08
CA PRO A 58 2.26 -1.54 -27.27
C PRO A 58 0.85 -1.75 -26.70
N PHE A 59 0.36 -0.80 -25.90
CA PHE A 59 -0.90 -0.96 -25.17
C PHE A 59 -1.92 0.03 -25.71
N GLU A 60 -3.09 -0.45 -26.14
CA GLU A 60 -4.20 0.45 -26.52
C GLU A 60 -4.92 0.98 -25.27
N ASP A 61 -5.10 0.11 -24.27
CA ASP A 61 -5.82 0.39 -23.04
C ASP A 61 -5.06 1.36 -22.12
N LYS A 62 -5.77 2.37 -21.61
CA LYS A 62 -5.21 3.43 -20.75
C LYS A 62 -4.67 2.90 -19.42
N LYS A 63 -5.29 1.87 -18.84
CA LYS A 63 -4.82 1.25 -17.60
C LYS A 63 -3.50 0.52 -17.82
N MET A 64 -3.36 -0.21 -18.92
CA MET A 64 -2.10 -0.87 -19.28
C MET A 64 -0.98 0.13 -19.55
N LYS A 65 -1.26 1.25 -20.24
CA LYS A 65 -0.28 2.36 -20.40
C LYS A 65 0.14 2.95 -19.06
N ALA A 66 -0.83 3.32 -18.20
CA ALA A 66 -0.56 3.83 -16.86
C ALA A 66 0.28 2.84 -16.05
N ARG A 67 0.00 1.54 -16.16
CA ARG A 67 0.77 0.50 -15.49
C ARG A 67 2.21 0.45 -15.99
N ALA A 68 2.44 0.51 -17.30
CA ALA A 68 3.80 0.53 -17.86
C ALA A 68 4.60 1.73 -17.35
N TYR A 69 3.99 2.93 -17.30
CA TYR A 69 4.64 4.13 -16.76
C TYR A 69 4.96 3.99 -15.27
N PHE A 70 3.97 3.56 -14.47
CA PHE A 70 4.14 3.32 -13.04
C PHE A 70 5.29 2.36 -12.75
N THR A 71 5.29 1.20 -13.42
CA THR A 71 6.28 0.15 -13.19
C THR A 71 7.67 0.64 -13.58
N TRP A 72 7.82 1.28 -14.73
CA TRP A 72 9.12 1.80 -15.14
C TRP A 72 9.63 2.87 -14.16
N ILE A 73 8.79 3.82 -13.73
CA ILE A 73 9.18 4.84 -12.77
C ILE A 73 9.64 4.21 -11.45
N ALA A 74 8.85 3.27 -10.91
CA ALA A 74 9.14 2.62 -9.63
C ALA A 74 10.42 1.77 -9.67
N HIS A 75 10.82 1.25 -10.83
CA HIS A 75 12.05 0.46 -10.98
C HIS A 75 13.29 1.29 -11.32
N PHE A 76 13.15 2.43 -12.01
CA PHE A 76 14.29 3.16 -12.58
C PHE A 76 14.50 4.57 -12.01
N ILE A 77 13.65 5.01 -11.08
CA ILE A 77 13.82 6.26 -10.33
C ILE A 77 13.96 5.95 -8.83
N ALA A 78 14.99 6.49 -8.19
CA ALA A 78 15.24 6.34 -6.76
C ALA A 78 14.70 7.50 -5.93
N LEU A 79 14.39 7.24 -4.65
CA LEU A 79 14.07 8.32 -3.71
C LEU A 79 15.32 9.13 -3.33
N ASP A 80 15.20 10.46 -3.36
CA ASP A 80 16.23 11.38 -2.87
C ASP A 80 16.06 11.77 -1.41
N GLY A 81 16.54 10.91 -0.51
CA GLY A 81 16.52 11.18 0.92
C GLY A 81 17.22 12.50 1.33
N LYS A 82 18.25 12.95 0.59
CA LYS A 82 18.90 14.25 0.86
C LYS A 82 17.95 15.40 0.51
N ALA A 83 17.35 15.36 -0.67
CA ALA A 83 16.41 16.40 -1.10
C ALA A 83 15.15 16.40 -0.23
N ILE A 84 14.60 15.23 0.11
CA ILE A 84 13.44 15.10 1.01
C ILE A 84 13.73 15.72 2.37
N ARG A 85 14.86 15.35 3.01
CA ARG A 85 15.23 15.90 4.33
C ARG A 85 15.47 17.41 4.30
N ALA A 86 15.94 17.95 3.17
CA ALA A 86 16.17 19.37 2.99
C ALA A 86 14.94 20.14 2.49
N ASN A 87 13.81 19.45 2.24
CA ASN A 87 12.66 19.97 1.50
C ASN A 87 13.06 20.69 0.19
N ASP A 88 14.02 20.11 -0.55
CA ASP A 88 14.54 20.66 -1.79
C ASP A 88 13.77 20.14 -3.01
N GLN A 89 12.92 21.00 -3.59
CA GLN A 89 12.08 20.67 -4.74
C GLN A 89 12.65 21.15 -6.09
N LYS A 90 13.95 21.49 -6.16
CA LYS A 90 14.53 22.04 -7.40
C LYS A 90 14.60 21.05 -8.57
N LYS A 91 14.64 19.74 -8.29
CA LYS A 91 14.84 18.66 -9.28
C LYS A 91 13.63 17.74 -9.42
N THR A 92 12.43 18.31 -9.42
CA THR A 92 11.18 17.54 -9.55
C THR A 92 10.60 17.56 -10.95
N LYS A 93 11.08 18.43 -11.85
CA LYS A 93 10.60 18.47 -13.23
C LYS A 93 10.87 17.14 -13.95
N PRO A 94 9.95 16.63 -14.78
CA PRO A 94 10.10 15.33 -15.44
C PRO A 94 11.45 15.11 -16.13
N GLU A 95 11.97 16.13 -16.81
CA GLU A 95 13.28 16.12 -17.46
C GLU A 95 14.45 15.97 -16.48
N ASP A 96 14.39 16.65 -15.34
CA ASP A 96 15.38 16.53 -14.26
C ASP A 96 15.30 15.15 -13.62
N VAL A 97 14.10 14.60 -13.43
CA VAL A 97 13.92 13.26 -12.85
C VAL A 97 14.52 12.19 -13.75
N VAL A 98 14.23 12.23 -15.07
CA VAL A 98 14.81 11.31 -16.04
C VAL A 98 16.32 11.49 -16.17
N LEU A 99 16.84 12.71 -16.06
CA LEU A 99 18.28 12.96 -16.11
C LEU A 99 19.00 12.42 -14.85
N ASN A 100 18.48 12.75 -13.66
CA ASN A 100 19.15 12.43 -12.38
C ASN A 100 18.84 11.01 -11.88
N ARG A 101 17.78 10.36 -12.39
CA ARG A 101 17.29 9.03 -11.95
C ARG A 101 16.94 8.94 -10.46
N LYS A 102 16.70 10.09 -9.84
CA LYS A 102 16.50 10.21 -8.41
C LYS A 102 15.78 11.53 -8.10
N THR A 103 14.76 11.50 -7.24
CA THR A 103 13.95 12.70 -6.91
C THR A 103 13.11 12.54 -5.63
N THR A 104 12.38 13.59 -5.23
CA THR A 104 11.40 13.58 -4.12
C THR A 104 10.05 13.00 -4.57
N PRO A 105 9.12 12.66 -3.67
CA PRO A 105 7.78 12.19 -4.05
C PRO A 105 7.04 13.09 -5.05
N LEU A 106 7.20 14.41 -4.94
CA LEU A 106 6.65 15.36 -5.92
C LEU A 106 7.19 15.12 -7.33
N GLY A 107 8.50 14.87 -7.47
CA GLY A 107 9.10 14.56 -8.77
C GLY A 107 8.62 13.23 -9.36
N PHE A 108 8.41 12.20 -8.52
CA PHE A 108 7.77 10.96 -8.96
C PHE A 108 6.36 11.24 -9.50
N ALA A 109 5.56 12.00 -8.75
CA ALA A 109 4.18 12.30 -9.11
C ALA A 109 4.07 13.16 -10.38
N GLN A 110 4.96 14.15 -10.54
CA GLN A 110 5.04 15.00 -11.73
C GLN A 110 5.48 14.20 -12.97
N LEU A 111 6.48 13.32 -12.84
CA LEU A 111 6.90 12.46 -13.95
C LEU A 111 5.78 11.51 -14.39
N PHE A 112 5.09 10.88 -13.45
CA PHE A 112 3.98 9.99 -13.77
C PHE A 112 2.82 10.75 -14.45
N GLN A 113 2.47 11.93 -13.94
CA GLN A 113 1.46 12.79 -14.56
C GLN A 113 1.83 13.16 -16.00
N GLU A 114 3.09 13.54 -16.25
CA GLU A 114 3.57 13.93 -17.58
C GLU A 114 3.49 12.75 -18.57
N MET A 115 3.92 11.55 -18.16
CA MET A 115 3.78 10.35 -18.99
C MET A 115 2.31 9.99 -19.25
N CYS A 116 1.44 10.13 -18.24
CA CYS A 116 0.01 9.94 -18.40
C CYS A 116 -0.59 10.94 -19.40
N SER A 117 -0.19 12.21 -19.36
CA SER A 117 -0.60 13.24 -20.32
C SER A 117 -0.26 12.83 -21.75
N MET A 118 0.97 12.37 -22.00
CA MET A 118 1.42 11.85 -23.30
C MET A 118 0.61 10.60 -23.74
N GLY A 119 0.15 9.80 -22.78
CA GLY A 119 -0.75 8.66 -22.99
C GLY A 119 -2.24 9.02 -23.17
N ASN A 120 -2.60 10.30 -23.13
CA ASN A 120 -3.97 10.81 -23.10
C ASN A 120 -4.79 10.25 -21.91
N ILE A 121 -4.16 10.19 -20.74
CA ILE A 121 -4.72 9.69 -19.48
C ILE A 121 -4.82 10.88 -18.53
N ARG A 122 -6.03 11.15 -18.02
CA ARG A 122 -6.22 12.22 -17.05
C ARG A 122 -5.58 11.80 -15.72
N CYS A 123 -4.56 12.53 -15.32
CA CYS A 123 -3.82 12.30 -14.09
C CYS A 123 -3.54 13.64 -13.40
N LEU A 124 -3.70 13.67 -12.08
CA LEU A 124 -3.43 14.85 -11.26
C LEU A 124 -2.45 14.48 -10.15
N VAL A 125 -1.53 15.39 -9.86
CA VAL A 125 -0.72 15.35 -8.64
C VAL A 125 -1.61 15.80 -7.48
N VAL A 126 -1.49 15.10 -6.36
CA VAL A 126 -2.15 15.41 -5.09
C VAL A 126 -1.07 15.51 -4.03
N ASP A 127 -1.04 16.65 -3.34
CA ASP A 127 -0.18 16.86 -2.19
C ASP A 127 -0.94 16.47 -0.91
N GLY A 128 -0.22 16.12 0.14
CA GLY A 128 -0.84 15.82 1.41
C GLY A 128 0.11 15.24 2.43
N PHE A 129 -0.44 14.40 3.29
CA PHE A 129 0.19 13.97 4.52
C PHE A 129 0.28 12.45 4.57
N VAL A 130 1.44 11.95 4.97
CA VAL A 130 1.68 10.58 5.41
C VAL A 130 2.33 10.60 6.79
N LYS A 131 2.18 9.50 7.53
CA LYS A 131 2.94 9.24 8.77
C LYS A 131 4.11 8.32 8.46
N ASN A 132 5.30 8.65 8.92
CA ASN A 132 6.52 7.89 8.68
C ASN A 132 6.88 6.98 9.86
N ASN A 133 6.54 7.40 11.08
CA ASN A 133 6.86 6.66 12.30
C ASN A 133 5.88 7.02 13.45
N THR A 134 6.03 6.35 14.58
CA THR A 134 5.14 6.50 15.74
C THR A 134 5.14 7.91 16.34
N ASP A 135 6.19 8.71 16.15
CA ASP A 135 6.27 10.09 16.65
C ASP A 135 5.33 11.04 15.89
N ASP A 136 4.87 10.62 14.71
CA ASP A 136 3.85 11.35 13.95
C ASP A 136 2.43 11.06 14.49
N ILE A 137 2.22 10.00 15.27
CA ILE A 137 0.89 9.68 15.82
C ILE A 137 0.45 10.80 16.78
N ALA A 138 -0.74 11.35 16.53
CA ALA A 138 -1.31 12.51 17.21
C ALA A 138 -0.45 13.79 17.13
N ASN A 139 0.52 13.85 16.20
CA ASN A 139 1.42 14.98 16.01
C ASN A 139 1.42 15.41 14.53
N PRO A 140 0.45 16.25 14.10
CA PRO A 140 0.32 16.67 12.72
C PRO A 140 1.53 17.46 12.22
N ALA A 141 1.94 17.21 10.97
CA ALA A 141 2.92 18.07 10.30
C ALA A 141 2.29 19.43 9.96
N ASP A 142 3.11 20.49 10.00
CA ASP A 142 2.66 21.85 9.69
C ASP A 142 2.32 22.04 8.21
N GLU A 143 3.00 21.31 7.33
CA GLU A 143 2.87 21.40 5.87
C GLU A 143 2.76 20.00 5.24
N PRO A 144 2.13 19.85 4.05
CA PRO A 144 2.14 18.60 3.30
C PRO A 144 3.55 18.04 3.14
N ASN A 145 3.70 16.74 3.41
CA ASN A 145 5.00 16.06 3.47
C ASN A 145 5.16 14.95 2.41
N HIS A 146 4.16 14.75 1.54
CA HIS A 146 4.19 13.75 0.49
C HIS A 146 3.30 14.14 -0.69
N SER A 147 3.57 13.55 -1.85
CA SER A 147 2.79 13.76 -3.08
C SER A 147 2.58 12.43 -3.80
N TRP A 148 1.40 12.25 -4.38
CA TRP A 148 1.02 11.07 -5.16
C TRP A 148 0.13 11.49 -6.33
N ASN A 149 -0.46 10.52 -7.04
CA ASN A 149 -1.35 10.79 -8.16
C ASN A 149 -2.75 10.20 -7.96
N VAL A 150 -3.73 10.87 -8.57
CA VAL A 150 -5.03 10.29 -8.89
C VAL A 150 -5.19 10.20 -10.40
N VAL A 151 -5.72 9.08 -10.88
CA VAL A 151 -5.90 8.77 -12.30
C VAL A 151 -7.37 8.55 -12.60
N GLN A 152 -7.91 9.21 -13.63
CA GLN A 152 -9.26 8.96 -14.10
C GLN A 152 -9.22 8.07 -15.35
N LEU A 153 -9.87 6.90 -15.30
CA LEU A 153 -9.92 5.99 -16.45
C LEU A 153 -11.25 5.97 -17.20
N GLY A 154 -12.30 6.54 -16.62
CA GLY A 154 -13.59 6.71 -17.27
C GLY A 154 -14.19 8.08 -17.01
N GLN A 155 -15.52 8.17 -17.06
CA GLN A 155 -16.26 9.44 -16.99
C GLN A 155 -16.97 9.63 -15.65
N SER A 156 -17.13 8.57 -14.85
CA SER A 156 -17.77 8.64 -13.54
C SER A 156 -16.82 9.19 -12.46
N PRO A 157 -17.34 9.89 -11.42
CA PRO A 157 -16.60 10.20 -10.20
C PRO A 157 -16.02 8.97 -9.49
N ASP A 158 -16.58 7.77 -9.72
CA ASP A 158 -16.08 6.54 -9.11
C ASP A 158 -14.90 5.93 -9.85
N GLU A 159 -14.57 6.43 -11.05
CA GLU A 159 -13.49 5.92 -11.91
C GLU A 159 -12.17 6.69 -11.70
N TRP A 160 -11.98 7.21 -10.48
CA TRP A 160 -10.71 7.73 -9.99
C TRP A 160 -9.98 6.68 -9.15
N TYR A 161 -8.68 6.59 -9.36
CA TYR A 161 -7.80 5.59 -8.76
C TYR A 161 -6.54 6.22 -8.20
N TYR A 162 -6.07 5.73 -7.05
CA TYR A 162 -4.82 6.16 -6.45
C TYR A 162 -3.61 5.51 -7.12
N VAL A 163 -2.56 6.29 -7.35
CA VAL A 163 -1.24 5.79 -7.77
C VAL A 163 -0.17 6.50 -6.96
N ASP A 164 0.73 5.73 -6.33
CA ASP A 164 1.90 6.28 -5.64
C ASP A 164 3.17 5.57 -6.10
N ALA A 165 3.80 6.09 -7.16
CA ALA A 165 5.04 5.53 -7.72
C ALA A 165 6.25 5.71 -6.78
N ALA A 166 6.22 6.72 -5.90
CA ALA A 166 7.30 6.97 -4.95
C ALA A 166 7.32 5.88 -3.88
N LYS A 167 6.19 5.64 -3.21
CA LYS A 167 6.07 4.54 -2.25
C LYS A 167 6.15 3.17 -2.91
N ALA A 168 5.81 3.04 -4.20
CA ALA A 168 6.00 1.78 -4.92
C ALA A 168 7.45 1.42 -5.20
N SER A 169 8.36 2.41 -5.24
CA SER A 169 9.76 2.19 -5.66
C SER A 169 10.62 1.51 -4.60
N GLY A 170 10.29 1.70 -3.33
CA GLY A 170 11.06 1.19 -2.20
C GLY A 170 11.00 2.12 -1.00
N GLN A 171 12.00 2.00 -0.12
CA GLN A 171 12.04 2.71 1.15
C GLN A 171 13.40 3.34 1.39
N LEU A 172 13.40 4.46 2.11
CA LEU A 172 14.61 5.02 2.69
C LEU A 172 14.82 4.42 4.09
N ASP A 173 16.08 4.32 4.50
CA ASP A 173 16.39 4.05 5.90
C ASP A 173 15.89 5.18 6.81
N LYS A 174 15.79 4.92 8.13
CA LYS A 174 15.28 5.92 9.10
C LYS A 174 16.01 7.27 9.04
N LYS A 175 17.26 7.31 8.57
CA LYS A 175 18.07 8.54 8.47
C LYS A 175 17.88 9.28 7.13
N MET A 176 17.10 8.72 6.20
CA MET A 176 16.88 9.26 4.86
C MET A 176 18.18 9.38 4.06
N ILE A 177 19.09 8.41 4.21
CA ILE A 177 20.41 8.37 3.56
C ILE A 177 20.43 7.30 2.48
N GLN A 178 20.04 6.07 2.82
CA GLN A 178 20.13 4.92 1.93
C GLN A 178 18.75 4.57 1.40
N PHE A 179 18.60 4.60 0.07
CA PHE A 179 17.43 4.06 -0.60
C PHE A 179 17.62 2.57 -0.86
N SER A 180 16.62 1.78 -0.50
CA SER A 180 16.52 0.35 -0.78
C SER A 180 15.35 0.13 -1.72
N PRO A 181 15.61 -0.23 -3.00
CA PRO A 181 14.54 -0.52 -3.93
C PRO A 181 13.79 -1.77 -3.46
N ASN A 182 12.47 -1.68 -3.45
CA ASN A 182 11.58 -2.78 -3.18
C ASN A 182 10.29 -2.43 -3.92
N PHE A 183 10.03 -3.09 -5.05
CA PHE A 183 8.85 -2.77 -5.84
C PHE A 183 7.60 -3.37 -5.19
N THR A 184 6.50 -2.61 -5.13
CA THR A 184 5.17 -3.19 -4.85
C THR A 184 4.11 -2.68 -5.81
N SER A 185 3.40 -3.64 -6.39
CA SER A 185 2.25 -3.39 -7.23
C SER A 185 1.06 -2.77 -6.47
N ALA A 186 1.03 -2.89 -5.15
CA ALA A 186 -0.12 -2.51 -4.34
C ALA A 186 -0.39 -1.00 -4.28
N TYR A 187 0.58 -0.17 -4.67
CA TYR A 187 0.40 1.28 -4.84
C TYR A 187 -0.09 1.70 -6.23
N PHE A 188 -0.30 0.75 -7.15
CA PHE A 188 -0.98 1.02 -8.42
C PHE A 188 -2.46 0.68 -8.30
N PHE A 189 -3.32 1.69 -8.41
CA PHE A 189 -4.75 1.58 -8.14
C PHE A 189 -5.00 1.01 -6.75
N ALA A 190 -4.32 1.61 -5.79
CA ALA A 190 -4.33 1.19 -4.41
C ALA A 190 -5.76 1.13 -3.86
N GLU A 191 -6.02 0.10 -3.06
CA GLU A 191 -7.30 -0.08 -2.37
C GLU A 191 -7.59 1.12 -1.46
N ARG A 192 -8.66 1.86 -1.76
CA ARG A 192 -9.07 3.09 -1.03
C ARG A 192 -9.07 2.91 0.48
N SER A 193 -9.52 1.74 0.96
CA SER A 193 -9.65 1.44 2.39
C SER A 193 -8.34 1.40 3.18
N ILE A 194 -7.20 1.06 2.57
CA ILE A 194 -5.89 1.13 3.22
C ILE A 194 -5.19 2.45 2.86
N PHE A 195 -5.36 2.94 1.63
CA PHE A 195 -4.76 4.19 1.18
C PHE A 195 -5.23 5.37 2.05
N ASN A 196 -6.52 5.46 2.36
CA ASN A 196 -7.06 6.53 3.22
C ASN A 196 -6.68 6.40 4.71
N LEU A 197 -6.02 5.30 5.12
CA LEU A 197 -5.43 5.16 6.47
C LEU A 197 -3.96 5.62 6.50
N ASP A 198 -3.28 5.56 5.35
CA ASP A 198 -1.86 5.88 5.19
C ASP A 198 -1.61 7.27 4.61
N HIS A 199 -2.51 7.77 3.76
CA HIS A 199 -2.44 9.04 3.05
C HIS A 199 -3.66 9.90 3.34
N PHE A 200 -3.43 11.20 3.51
CA PHE A 200 -4.49 12.19 3.65
C PHE A 200 -4.22 13.40 2.77
N PRO A 201 -5.08 13.74 1.79
CA PRO A 201 -4.85 14.86 0.89
C PRO A 201 -5.00 16.21 1.60
N ASP A 202 -4.22 17.19 1.18
CA ASP A 202 -4.35 18.58 1.61
C ASP A 202 -5.71 19.17 1.19
N ASN A 203 -6.21 18.77 0.03
CA ASN A 203 -7.53 19.03 -0.48
C ASN A 203 -8.39 17.76 -0.43
N LYS A 204 -9.36 17.75 0.48
CA LYS A 204 -10.25 16.61 0.73
C LYS A 204 -11.08 16.17 -0.50
N ALA A 205 -11.20 16.99 -1.54
CA ALA A 205 -11.81 16.57 -2.81
C ALA A 205 -11.09 15.37 -3.47
N TRP A 206 -9.81 15.15 -3.11
CA TRP A 206 -9.01 14.02 -3.58
C TRP A 206 -8.99 12.82 -2.63
N GLN A 207 -9.82 12.84 -1.57
CA GLN A 207 -10.08 11.65 -0.78
C GLN A 207 -11.15 10.80 -1.47
N LEU A 208 -10.75 9.65 -2.00
CA LEU A 208 -11.59 8.74 -2.76
C LEU A 208 -12.25 7.78 -1.77
N GLY A 209 -13.54 7.97 -1.53
CA GLY A 209 -14.34 7.14 -0.62
C GLY A 209 -14.12 7.42 0.87
N ASP A 210 -14.48 6.44 1.70
CA ASP A 210 -14.47 6.57 3.15
C ASP A 210 -13.06 6.69 3.72
N GLY A 211 -12.90 7.55 4.74
CA GLY A 211 -11.63 7.83 5.37
C GLY A 211 -11.77 8.81 6.54
N PRO A 212 -10.66 9.25 7.15
CA PRO A 212 -10.67 10.25 8.22
C PRO A 212 -11.40 11.53 7.78
N LYS A 213 -12.11 12.20 8.72
CA LYS A 213 -12.91 13.38 8.36
C LYS A 213 -12.07 14.64 8.24
N GLY A 214 -10.88 14.67 8.83
CA GLY A 214 -9.94 15.78 8.77
C GLY A 214 -8.55 15.36 9.23
N LEU A 215 -7.60 16.29 9.17
CA LEU A 215 -6.18 16.05 9.46
C LEU A 215 -5.97 15.47 10.87
N LYS A 216 -6.68 16.00 11.88
CA LYS A 216 -6.64 15.48 13.25
C LYS A 216 -7.04 14.01 13.35
N ASP A 217 -8.11 13.61 12.65
CA ASP A 217 -8.57 12.21 12.65
C ASP A 217 -7.56 11.30 11.94
N PHE A 218 -6.95 11.77 10.86
CA PHE A 218 -5.90 11.04 10.14
C PHE A 218 -4.66 10.79 11.02
N TYR A 219 -4.21 11.81 11.74
CA TYR A 219 -3.07 11.69 12.66
C TYR A 219 -3.39 10.86 13.91
N ALA A 220 -4.66 10.66 14.23
CA ALA A 220 -5.08 9.74 15.30
C ALA A 220 -5.03 8.26 14.89
N LEU A 221 -4.87 7.92 13.60
CA LEU A 221 -4.74 6.55 13.09
C LEU A 221 -3.34 5.97 13.36
N PRO A 222 -3.17 4.63 13.34
CA PRO A 222 -1.85 4.01 13.37
C PRO A 222 -1.01 4.37 12.14
N VAL A 223 0.29 4.11 12.23
CA VAL A 223 1.16 4.16 11.04
C VAL A 223 0.98 2.88 10.24
N ILE A 224 0.61 3.03 8.96
CA ILE A 224 0.54 1.93 8.01
C ILE A 224 1.92 1.79 7.37
N SER A 225 2.54 0.63 7.57
CA SER A 225 3.87 0.37 7.00
C SER A 225 3.76 -0.24 5.62
N TYR A 226 4.81 -0.10 4.82
CA TYR A 226 4.86 -0.58 3.43
C TYR A 226 4.40 -2.04 3.27
N ALA A 227 4.80 -2.95 4.16
CA ALA A 227 4.42 -4.36 4.06
C ALA A 227 2.92 -4.62 4.32
N ALA A 228 2.19 -3.67 4.92
CA ALA A 228 0.74 -3.74 5.03
C ALA A 228 0.07 -3.75 3.66
N TYR A 229 0.61 -3.01 2.69
CA TYR A 229 0.12 -3.04 1.31
C TYR A 229 0.43 -4.36 0.62
N GLU A 230 1.62 -4.95 0.87
CA GLU A 230 1.99 -6.26 0.29
C GLU A 230 1.00 -7.36 0.68
N ILE A 231 0.58 -7.40 1.96
CA ILE A 231 -0.40 -8.39 2.43
C ILE A 231 -1.85 -8.00 2.14
N GLY A 232 -2.10 -6.80 1.63
CA GLY A 232 -3.44 -6.25 1.42
C GLY A 232 -4.20 -6.07 2.74
N LEU A 233 -3.52 -5.49 3.75
CA LEU A 233 -4.08 -5.29 5.08
C LEU A 233 -5.35 -4.44 5.03
N LYS A 234 -6.36 -4.83 5.80
CA LYS A 234 -7.63 -4.09 5.94
C LYS A 234 -8.08 -4.07 7.39
N LYS A 235 -8.85 -3.04 7.76
CA LYS A 235 -9.56 -2.94 9.05
C LYS A 235 -8.67 -3.19 10.28
N PRO A 236 -7.53 -2.49 10.44
CA PRO A 236 -6.71 -2.61 11.65
C PRO A 236 -7.51 -2.22 12.89
N GLN A 237 -7.35 -2.99 13.96
CA GLN A 237 -7.87 -2.76 15.29
C GLN A 237 -6.74 -2.90 16.31
N PRO A 238 -6.62 -1.99 17.28
CA PRO A 238 -7.41 -0.77 17.43
C PRO A 238 -7.26 0.18 16.23
N ILE A 239 -8.32 0.94 15.92
CA ILE A 239 -8.29 1.89 14.79
C ILE A 239 -7.52 3.17 15.14
N LEU A 240 -7.39 3.48 16.43
CA LEU A 240 -6.58 4.59 16.92
C LEU A 240 -5.13 4.14 17.10
N GLY A 241 -4.20 4.96 16.60
CA GLY A 241 -2.77 4.75 16.73
C GLY A 241 -2.27 4.93 18.15
N MET A 242 -2.93 5.78 18.95
CA MET A 242 -2.69 5.90 20.38
C MET A 242 -3.70 5.05 21.16
N ILE A 243 -3.20 4.04 21.87
CA ILE A 243 -3.97 3.09 22.64
C ILE A 243 -3.73 3.36 24.12
N ARG A 244 -4.79 3.46 24.91
CA ARG A 244 -4.70 3.52 26.37
C ARG A 244 -5.10 2.18 26.95
N SER A 245 -4.28 1.65 27.85
CA SER A 245 -4.52 0.40 28.56
C SER A 245 -3.99 0.50 30.00
N SER A 246 -4.10 -0.60 30.74
CA SER A 246 -3.44 -0.75 32.03
C SER A 246 -2.66 -2.04 32.13
N ILE A 247 -1.79 -2.14 33.14
CA ILE A 247 -1.01 -3.35 33.42
C ILE A 247 -1.88 -4.58 33.70
N LYS A 248 -3.17 -4.39 33.99
CA LYS A 248 -4.14 -5.45 34.30
C LYS A 248 -4.84 -5.98 33.04
N ASN A 249 -4.82 -5.22 31.94
CA ASN A 249 -5.60 -5.50 30.75
C ASN A 249 -4.72 -5.90 29.56
N LYS A 250 -5.23 -6.81 28.73
CA LYS A 250 -4.65 -7.10 27.42
C LYS A 250 -5.11 -6.06 26.40
N VAL A 251 -4.16 -5.59 25.59
CA VAL A 251 -4.46 -4.88 24.35
C VAL A 251 -4.66 -5.92 23.26
N GLU A 252 -5.84 -5.92 22.65
CA GLU A 252 -6.20 -6.84 21.58
C GLU A 252 -5.99 -6.17 20.23
N PHE A 253 -5.23 -6.84 19.35
CA PHE A 253 -4.95 -6.42 17.99
C PHE A 253 -5.64 -7.33 16.99
N SER A 254 -6.12 -6.75 15.89
CA SER A 254 -6.73 -7.52 14.79
C SER A 254 -6.61 -6.79 13.47
N PHE A 255 -6.51 -7.52 12.37
CA PHE A 255 -6.61 -6.99 11.02
C PHE A 255 -6.99 -8.09 10.04
N ASN A 256 -7.54 -7.70 8.90
CA ASN A 256 -7.79 -8.57 7.77
C ASN A 256 -6.63 -8.49 6.77
N TYR A 257 -6.42 -9.54 5.99
CA TYR A 257 -5.50 -9.54 4.85
C TYR A 257 -6.13 -10.29 3.67
N ILE A 258 -5.76 -9.93 2.44
CA ILE A 258 -6.36 -10.52 1.22
C ILE A 258 -5.37 -10.93 0.13
N ASN A 259 -4.15 -10.38 0.14
CA ASN A 259 -3.14 -10.62 -0.90
C ASN A 259 -1.99 -11.49 -0.41
N TYR A 260 -2.28 -12.34 0.57
CA TYR A 260 -1.30 -13.21 1.21
C TYR A 260 -1.88 -14.61 1.33
N THR A 261 -1.08 -15.66 1.16
CA THR A 261 -1.58 -17.04 1.21
C THR A 261 -1.84 -17.47 2.64
N GLU A 262 -0.87 -17.25 3.53
CA GLU A 262 -0.90 -17.64 4.93
C GLU A 262 0.13 -16.81 5.68
N ILE A 263 -0.23 -16.30 6.85
CA ILE A 263 0.71 -15.64 7.77
C ILE A 263 1.35 -16.69 8.67
N LYS A 264 2.68 -16.81 8.62
CA LYS A 264 3.42 -17.85 9.36
C LYS A 264 3.81 -17.41 10.76
N GLY A 265 3.98 -16.11 10.97
CA GLY A 265 4.38 -15.57 12.26
C GLY A 265 3.95 -14.12 12.45
N ILE A 266 3.60 -13.81 13.69
CA ILE A 266 3.37 -12.45 14.15
C ILE A 266 4.35 -12.18 15.28
N ASN A 267 5.08 -11.07 15.19
CA ASN A 267 5.89 -10.58 16.28
C ASN A 267 5.42 -9.20 16.73
N LEU A 268 5.48 -8.98 18.04
CA LEU A 268 5.35 -7.66 18.63
C LEU A 268 6.75 -7.12 18.93
N ILE A 269 7.04 -5.92 18.44
CA ILE A 269 8.27 -5.20 18.76
C ILE A 269 7.89 -4.00 19.61
N ILE A 270 8.55 -3.87 20.76
CA ILE A 270 8.31 -2.78 21.71
C ILE A 270 9.56 -1.92 21.81
N GLY A 271 9.38 -0.60 21.73
CA GLY A 271 10.45 0.39 21.79
C GLY A 271 11.04 0.77 20.43
N GLU A 272 11.99 1.70 20.49
CA GLU A 272 12.63 2.35 19.34
C GLU A 272 14.15 2.45 19.58
N GLY A 273 14.94 2.41 18.49
CA GLY A 273 16.39 2.63 18.55
C GLY A 273 17.11 1.67 19.50
N SER A 274 17.95 2.21 20.39
CA SER A 274 18.70 1.42 21.38
C SER A 274 17.83 0.83 22.50
N ARG A 275 16.59 1.31 22.66
CA ARG A 275 15.63 0.82 23.65
C ARG A 275 14.67 -0.22 23.07
N GLN A 276 14.78 -0.52 21.78
CA GLN A 276 13.95 -1.53 21.12
C GLN A 276 14.27 -2.92 21.68
N LEU A 277 13.23 -3.60 22.17
CA LEU A 277 13.32 -4.98 22.62
C LEU A 277 13.43 -5.93 21.43
N LYS A 278 13.90 -7.16 21.70
CA LYS A 278 13.86 -8.22 20.69
C LYS A 278 12.41 -8.50 20.28
N PRO A 279 12.15 -8.84 19.01
CA PRO A 279 10.81 -9.22 18.58
C PRO A 279 10.26 -10.37 19.45
N GLU A 280 9.06 -10.18 19.99
CA GLU A 280 8.38 -11.16 20.82
C GLU A 280 7.34 -11.90 19.95
N PRO A 281 7.45 -13.22 19.76
CA PRO A 281 6.50 -13.98 18.95
C PRO A 281 5.14 -14.06 19.66
N MET A 282 4.07 -13.76 18.94
CA MET A 282 2.70 -13.73 19.45
C MET A 282 1.96 -15.01 19.12
N ASN A 283 1.19 -15.51 20.08
CA ASN A 283 0.14 -16.49 19.79
C ASN A 283 -1.03 -15.76 19.14
N PHE A 284 -1.39 -16.16 17.93
CA PHE A 284 -2.47 -15.55 17.16
C PHE A 284 -3.43 -16.60 16.62
N THR A 285 -4.65 -16.16 16.30
CA THR A 285 -5.61 -16.93 15.51
C THR A 285 -5.74 -16.30 14.14
N ASP A 286 -5.88 -17.14 13.12
CA ASP A 286 -6.28 -16.73 11.77
C ASP A 286 -7.59 -17.42 11.40
N ASN A 287 -8.66 -16.62 11.31
CA ASN A 287 -9.97 -17.10 10.92
C ASN A 287 -10.35 -16.49 9.58
N ALA A 288 -10.10 -17.25 8.50
CA ALA A 288 -10.41 -16.87 7.12
C ALA A 288 -9.82 -15.50 6.71
N GLY A 289 -8.52 -15.30 6.94
CA GLY A 289 -7.83 -14.06 6.59
C GLY A 289 -8.05 -12.93 7.59
N THR A 290 -8.42 -13.28 8.83
CA THR A 290 -8.59 -12.32 9.94
C THR A 290 -7.70 -12.75 11.10
N ILE A 291 -6.66 -11.95 11.32
CA ILE A 291 -5.71 -12.12 12.41
C ILE A 291 -6.27 -11.53 13.70
N ARG A 292 -6.05 -12.23 14.82
CA ARG A 292 -6.27 -11.72 16.18
C ARG A 292 -5.18 -12.21 17.13
N PHE A 293 -4.69 -11.31 17.98
CA PHE A 293 -3.77 -11.63 19.07
C PHE A 293 -3.83 -10.53 20.14
N GLY A 294 -3.38 -10.83 21.35
CA GLY A 294 -3.42 -9.88 22.46
C GLY A 294 -2.10 -9.85 23.23
N TYR A 295 -1.77 -8.67 23.79
CA TYR A 295 -0.58 -8.47 24.59
C TYR A 295 -0.89 -7.72 25.89
N GLN A 296 -0.33 -8.19 27.01
CA GLN A 296 -0.45 -7.52 28.31
C GLN A 296 0.89 -6.90 28.70
N PHE A 297 0.92 -5.58 28.79
CA PHE A 297 2.09 -4.85 29.22
C PHE A 297 2.31 -5.03 30.72
N LYS A 298 3.58 -5.17 31.13
CA LYS A 298 3.94 -5.54 32.51
C LYS A 298 4.30 -4.34 33.39
N ARG A 299 4.48 -3.16 32.80
CA ARG A 299 4.92 -1.95 33.49
C ARG A 299 4.20 -0.74 32.92
N GLU A 300 4.00 0.25 33.77
CA GLU A 300 3.53 1.57 33.36
C GLU A 300 4.61 2.25 32.52
N ASP A 301 4.25 2.63 31.31
CA ASP A 301 5.09 3.41 30.39
C ASP A 301 4.26 3.80 29.15
N THR A 302 4.87 4.57 28.26
CA THR A 302 4.40 4.80 26.90
C THR A 302 5.31 4.05 25.92
N TYR A 303 4.72 3.06 25.24
CA TYR A 303 5.43 2.15 24.38
C TYR A 303 5.17 2.45 22.90
N PRO A 304 6.19 2.79 22.10
CA PRO A 304 6.15 2.56 20.67
C PRO A 304 6.04 1.07 20.40
N VAL A 305 5.08 0.66 19.59
CA VAL A 305 4.78 -0.74 19.31
C VAL A 305 4.70 -0.95 17.81
N LYS A 306 5.35 -1.99 17.31
CA LYS A 306 5.26 -2.43 15.91
C LYS A 306 4.75 -3.85 15.86
N ILE A 307 3.84 -4.08 14.92
CA ILE A 307 3.35 -5.40 14.57
C ILE A 307 4.10 -5.83 13.33
N GLU A 308 4.82 -6.95 13.42
CA GLU A 308 5.46 -7.59 12.28
C GLU A 308 4.71 -8.84 11.86
N VAL A 309 4.57 -9.00 10.54
CA VAL A 309 4.07 -10.20 9.88
C VAL A 309 5.24 -10.78 9.09
N ASP A 310 5.59 -12.03 9.37
CA ASP A 310 6.69 -12.75 8.70
C ASP A 310 8.02 -11.95 8.62
N GLY A 311 8.33 -11.22 9.70
CA GLY A 311 9.55 -10.42 9.82
C GLY A 311 9.52 -9.05 9.12
N LYS A 312 8.34 -8.60 8.67
CA LYS A 312 8.14 -7.26 8.09
C LYS A 312 7.12 -6.48 8.91
N THR A 313 7.45 -5.25 9.30
CA THR A 313 6.52 -4.36 10.00
C THR A 313 5.33 -3.99 9.10
N VAL A 314 4.11 -4.16 9.61
CA VAL A 314 2.84 -3.81 8.92
C VAL A 314 2.11 -2.65 9.59
N LEU A 315 2.13 -2.56 10.92
CA LEU A 315 1.43 -1.52 11.68
C LEU A 315 2.32 -1.00 12.80
N GLN A 316 2.15 0.28 13.15
CA GLN A 316 2.80 0.86 14.32
C GLN A 316 1.81 1.70 15.13
N TYR A 317 1.96 1.62 16.45
CA TYR A 317 1.10 2.21 17.48
C TYR A 317 1.95 2.86 18.58
N ILE A 318 1.32 3.74 19.36
CA ILE A 318 1.76 4.14 20.70
C ILE A 318 0.79 3.53 21.70
N VAL A 319 1.30 2.80 22.70
CA VAL A 319 0.48 2.25 23.79
C VAL A 319 0.88 2.90 25.11
N GLU A 320 -0.02 3.70 25.67
CA GLU A 320 0.09 4.31 27.00
C GLU A 320 -0.52 3.35 28.03
N VAL A 321 0.29 2.90 28.99
CA VAL A 321 -0.10 1.90 29.99
C VAL A 321 -0.02 2.52 31.38
N SER A 322 -1.14 2.50 32.11
CA SER A 322 -1.24 2.93 33.51
C SER A 322 -1.53 1.77 34.47
N GLU A 323 -1.73 2.07 35.76
CA GLU A 323 -2.13 1.10 36.80
C GLU A 323 -3.54 0.51 36.62
#